data_AF-A0A845DEH0-F1
#
_entry.id   AF-A0A845DEH0-F1
#
_cell.length_a   1.000
_cell.length_b   1.000
_cell.length_c   1.000
_cell.angle_alpha   90.00
_cell.angle_beta   90.00
_cell.angle_gamma   90.00
#
_symmetry.space_group_name_H-M   'P 1'
#
loop_
_entity.id
_entity.type
_entity.pdbx_description
1 polymer ?
#
loop_
_entity_poly.entity_id
_entity_poly.type
_entity_poly.pdbx_seq_one_letter_code
_entity_poly.pdbx_strand_id
1 'polypeptide(L)' 'MTTSTYRFAVIGLGRRGRYHMESLEAMDEATVRCVAVADPRDPTAEEEDRFGSSFYRDYRQMLAGTP' A
#
# COMPACT_ATOMS: atom_id res chain seq x y z
N MET A 1 -15.11 3.52 22.50
CA MET A 1 -14.73 4.35 21.33
C MET A 1 -14.68 3.44 20.12
N THR A 2 -15.31 3.80 19.01
CA THR A 2 -15.22 3.02 17.77
C THR A 2 -13.86 3.23 17.14
N THR A 3 -13.04 2.18 17.04
CA THR A 3 -11.77 2.22 16.32
C THR A 3 -12.07 2.48 14.85
N SER A 4 -11.61 3.62 14.32
CA SER A 4 -11.81 3.95 12.91
C SER A 4 -10.95 3.03 12.05
N THR A 5 -11.48 2.57 10.91
CA THR A 5 -10.72 1.77 9.94
C THR A 5 -10.35 2.63 8.74
N TYR A 6 -9.07 2.74 8.45
CA TYR A 6 -8.54 3.49 7.31
C TYR A 6 -7.84 2.57 6.33
N ARG A 7 -8.02 2.87 5.04
CA ARG A 7 -7.34 2.19 3.94
C ARG A 7 -6.48 3.23 3.23
N PHE A 8 -5.24 2.87 2.89
CA PHE A 8 -4.35 3.74 2.15
C PHE A 8 -3.60 2.96 1.07
N ALA A 9 -2.98 3.72 0.16
CA ALA A 9 -2.08 3.19 -0.84
C ALA A 9 -0.75 3.95 -0.79
N VAL A 10 0.33 3.30 -1.22
CA VAL A 10 1.66 3.91 -1.27
C VAL A 10 2.07 4.14 -2.73
N ILE A 11 2.51 5.36 -3.04
CA ILE A 11 3.16 5.67 -4.33
C ILE A 11 4.67 5.79 -4.06
N GLY A 12 5.45 4.86 -4.63
CA GLY A 12 6.89 4.72 -4.43
C GLY A 12 7.25 3.83 -3.23
N LEU A 13 7.29 2.50 -3.42
CA LEU A 13 7.64 1.49 -2.42
C LEU A 13 9.17 1.24 -2.35
N GLY A 14 9.91 2.34 -2.23
CA GLY A 14 11.31 2.32 -1.82
C GLY A 14 11.46 2.23 -0.30
N ARG A 15 12.67 2.50 0.21
CA ARG A 15 12.96 2.47 1.66
C ARG A 15 12.00 3.33 2.48
N ARG A 16 11.72 4.56 2.05
CA ARG A 16 10.79 5.47 2.75
C ARG A 16 9.34 5.04 2.63
N GLY A 17 8.91 4.56 1.46
CA GLY A 17 7.56 4.04 1.27
C GLY A 17 7.25 2.88 2.21
N ARG A 18 8.18 1.93 2.34
CA ARG A 18 8.06 0.81 3.30
C ARG A 18 8.00 1.30 4.75
N TYR A 19 8.90 2.19 5.14
CA TYR A 19 8.89 2.77 6.49
C TYR A 19 7.55 3.45 6.83
N HIS A 20 6.99 4.25 5.92
CA HIS A 20 5.69 4.89 6.13
C HIS A 20 4.54 3.89 6.19
N MET A 21 4.56 2.87 5.33
CA MET A 21 3.58 1.80 5.36
C MET A 21 3.56 1.10 6.72
N GLU A 22 4.72 0.64 7.18
CA GLU A 22 4.88 -0.04 8.47
C GLU A 22 4.47 0.86 9.64
N SER A 23 4.87 2.13 9.62
CA SER A 23 4.53 3.09 10.67
C SER A 23 3.02 3.37 10.76
N LEU A 24 2.34 3.46 9.61
CA LEU A 24 0.90 3.70 9.57
C LEU A 24 0.12 2.46 10.03
N GLU A 25 0.53 1.27 9.62
CA GLU A 25 -0.14 0.01 10.03
C GLU A 25 0.07 -0.33 11.51
N ALA A 26 1.10 0.24 12.14
CA ALA A 26 1.40 0.08 13.56
C ALA A 26 0.68 1.08 14.49
N MET A 27 -0.20 1.94 13.97
CA MET A 27 -0.94 2.90 14.82
C MET A 27 -1.96 2.20 15.72
N ASP A 28 -1.89 2.45 17.04
CA ASP A 28 -2.75 1.80 18.03
C ASP A 28 -4.17 2.39 18.08
N GLU A 29 -4.33 3.65 17.66
CA GLU A 29 -5.59 4.39 17.76
C GLU A 29 -6.58 4.08 16.63
N ALA A 30 -6.14 3.42 15.56
CA ALA A 30 -6.94 3.11 14.39
C ALA A 30 -6.46 1.83 13.70
N THR A 31 -7.39 1.09 13.09
CA THR A 31 -7.01 -0.01 12.20
C THR A 31 -6.67 0.57 10.84
N VAL A 32 -5.38 0.63 10.51
CA VAL A 32 -4.91 1.20 9.24
C VAL A 32 -4.32 0.07 8.39
N ARG A 33 -4.67 -0.01 7.11
CA ARG A 33 -4.16 -1.04 6.20
C ARG A 33 -3.75 -0.47 4.84
N CYS A 34 -2.56 -0.86 4.39
CA CYS A 34 -2.11 -0.63 3.03
C CYS A 34 -2.82 -1.62 2.10
N VAL A 35 -3.62 -1.12 1.17
CA VAL A 35 -4.44 -1.95 0.27
C VAL A 35 -3.95 -1.96 -1.17
N ALA A 36 -3.03 -1.07 -1.53
CA ALA A 36 -2.44 -1.01 -2.86
C ALA A 36 -1.08 -0.30 -2.83
N VAL A 37 -0.25 -0.59 -3.82
CA VAL A 37 1.05 0.05 -4.03
C VAL A 37 1.19 0.43 -5.49
N ALA A 38 1.78 1.59 -5.77
CA ALA A 38 2.25 1.95 -7.09
C ALA A 38 3.77 2.16 -7.07
N ASP A 39 4.52 1.38 -7.85
CA ASP A 39 5.97 1.51 -8.00
C ASP A 39 6.39 1.06 -9.42
N PRO A 40 7.21 1.83 -10.18
CA PRO A 40 7.53 1.52 -11.57
C PRO A 40 8.32 0.22 -11.80
N ARG A 41 9.00 -0.31 -10.77
CA ARG A 41 9.70 -1.60 -10.85
C ARG A 41 8.74 -2.78 -10.74
N ASP A 42 9.25 -3.96 -11.03
CA ASP A 42 8.52 -5.20 -10.77
C ASP A 42 8.47 -5.49 -9.26
N PRO A 43 7.37 -6.10 -8.76
CA PRO A 43 7.25 -6.49 -7.35
C PRO A 43 8.26 -7.56 -6.98
N THR A 44 8.67 -7.58 -5.71
CA THR A 44 9.34 -8.76 -5.15
C THR A 44 8.33 -9.89 -4.93
N ALA A 45 8.79 -11.13 -4.69
CA ALA A 45 7.89 -12.23 -4.36
C ALA A 45 7.02 -11.95 -3.12
N GLU A 46 7.57 -11.27 -2.11
CA GLU A 46 6.82 -10.87 -0.91
C GLU A 46 5.75 -9.83 -1.21
N GLU A 47 6.03 -8.91 -2.12
CA GLU A 47 5.08 -7.87 -2.53
C GLU A 47 4.00 -8.41 -3.46
N GLU A 48 4.34 -9.38 -4.31
CA GLU A 48 3.40 -10.13 -5.13
C GLU A 48 2.45 -10.94 -4.24
N ASP A 49 2.98 -11.65 -3.24
CA ASP A 49 2.14 -12.39 -2.27
C ASP A 49 1.21 -11.45 -1.48
N ARG A 50 1.73 -10.28 -1.07
CA ARG A 50 0.98 -9.32 -0.26
C ARG A 50 -0.05 -8.51 -1.03
N PHE A 51 0.30 -8.03 -2.22
CA PHE A 51 -0.51 -7.08 -2.99
C PHE A 51 -1.08 -7.68 -4.26
N GLY A 52 -0.38 -8.61 -4.91
CA GLY A 52 -0.78 -9.23 -6.18
C GLY A 52 -1.25 -8.21 -7.21
N SER A 53 -2.50 -8.35 -7.65
CA SER A 53 -3.16 -7.41 -8.59
C SER A 53 -3.33 -5.97 -8.07
N SER A 54 -3.06 -5.72 -6.79
CA SER A 54 -3.03 -4.37 -6.20
C SER A 54 -1.63 -3.75 -6.16
N PHE A 55 -0.66 -4.35 -6.86
CA PHE A 55 0.63 -3.74 -7.18
C PHE A 55 0.59 -3.17 -8.60
N TYR A 56 0.65 -1.85 -8.70
CA TYR A 56 0.53 -1.11 -9.95
C TYR A 56 1.90 -0.57 -10.37
N ARG A 57 2.20 -0.59 -11.66
CA ARG A 57 3.42 0.05 -12.19
C ARG A 57 3.22 1.52 -12.52
N ASP A 58 1.98 1.94 -12.76
CA ASP A 58 1.58 3.33 -12.89
C ASP A 58 0.52 3.69 -11.84
N TYR A 59 0.79 4.73 -11.05
CA TYR A 59 -0.16 5.22 -10.05
C TYR A 59 -1.48 5.68 -10.68
N ARG A 60 -1.49 6.06 -11.98
CA ARG A 60 -2.72 6.44 -12.69
C ARG A 60 -3.68 5.26 -12.85
N GLN A 61 -3.15 4.06 -13.08
CA GLN A 61 -3.95 2.82 -13.15
C GLN A 61 -4.59 2.54 -11.79
N MET A 62 -3.80 2.66 -10.72
CA MET A 62 -4.27 2.55 -9.33
C MET A 62 -5.40 3.54 -9.02
N LEU A 63 -5.25 4.81 -9.39
CA LEU A 63 -6.27 5.85 -9.16
C LEU A 63 -7.52 5.68 -10.03
N ALA A 64 -7.38 5.08 -11.22
CA ALA A 64 -8.51 4.76 -12.09
C ALA A 64 -9.28 3.50 -11.63
N GLY A 65 -8.77 2.75 -10.63
CA GLY A 65 -9.34 1.49 -10.18
C GLY A 65 -9.25 0.38 -11.24
N THR A 66 -8.30 0.48 -12.16
CA THR A 66 -8.08 -0.52 -13.22
C THR A 66 -6.67 -1.10 -13.04
N PRO A 67 -6.54 -2.40 -12.70
CA PRO A 67 -5.23 -3.07 -12.60
C PRO A 67 -4.50 -3.13 -13.94
#